data_AF-A0A972EJ02-F1
#
_entry.id   AF-A0A972EJ02-F1
#
_cell.length_a   1.000
_cell.length_b   1.000
_cell.length_c   1.000
_cell.angle_alpha   90.00
_cell.angle_beta   90.00
_cell.angle_gamma   90.00
#
_symmetry.space_group_name_H-M   'P 1'
#
loop_
_entity.id
_entity.type
_entity.pdbx_description
1 polymer ?
#
loop_
_entity_poly.entity_id
_entity_poly.type
_entity_poly.pdbx_seq_one_letter_code
_entity_poly.pdbx_strand_id
1 'polypeptide(L)'
;MKSTIISSQTIRTIVIVLVILAATISLMDINPVLHPVPSRDSGVFLYTGQQMLSGGMPYLNSWDHKGPFLYFINLLGVLISPQSVDGIYLIQLVLFVLAAFFWVDRLQNSFKSGAVLIGFATLIHCLMYPLEGGNLTEVYTLFCFMISTALILDEQSSTSTSRNFALGFMAGAVLLMRPTNAALWFVYGCWLLIRWIQKEPGKPLFSFLAGMGFILFLAFLFLITKNALSAFKTQYIDFNYFYIERNSQSNLLSRLSRMRKQIRYLLILLKNGWGTKFILILLIALVISVFRLVRQSSEIKTRNNKSFLWIYIISFFLEVFLVIFPTRMYPHYLIVFSAYVALFITHTADWTINSLHKKFRSRNIQQFQLHLLLPGMLVLLWALIPSLKSINATITGLQAGTLQIPHIPTAEEQIILSNSAPTDTVQIWQGETRFNFLTGRKSPTAYSYVFSLWSCGYATPALWDEFLNDFSLNLPKLFIVAVEHKDQYGIVPEGCEAVADQMNAFYGLIQEKYLLTGLQSKVFESVYILQ
;
A
#
# COMPACT_ATOMS: atom_id res chain seq x y z
N MET A 1 52.14 -7.33 6.67
CA MET A 1 50.81 -7.99 6.77
C MET A 1 50.15 -7.96 5.40
N LYS A 2 49.93 -9.12 4.76
CA LYS A 2 49.02 -9.21 3.61
C LYS A 2 47.62 -8.97 4.18
N SER A 3 47.05 -7.77 3.98
CA SER A 3 45.65 -7.55 4.34
C SER A 3 44.83 -8.56 3.54
N THR A 4 44.05 -9.41 4.19
CA THR A 4 43.11 -10.32 3.53
C THR A 4 42.08 -9.45 2.82
N ILE A 5 42.25 -9.24 1.52
CA ILE A 5 41.36 -8.40 0.74
C ILE A 5 40.08 -9.22 0.49
N ILE A 6 38.97 -8.80 1.08
CA ILE A 6 37.66 -9.42 0.85
C ILE A 6 37.29 -9.20 -0.63
N SER A 7 36.86 -10.26 -1.31
CA SER A 7 36.48 -10.19 -2.73
C SER A 7 35.20 -9.37 -2.93
N SER A 8 35.02 -8.79 -4.12
CA SER A 8 33.77 -8.08 -4.48
C SER A 8 32.56 -8.99 -4.42
N GLN A 9 32.71 -10.27 -4.80
CA GLN A 9 31.64 -11.25 -4.72
C GLN A 9 31.23 -11.50 -3.26
N THR A 10 32.20 -11.62 -2.36
CA THR A 10 31.92 -11.77 -0.92
C THR A 10 31.17 -10.56 -0.38
N ILE A 11 31.56 -9.34 -0.75
CA ILE A 11 30.85 -8.11 -0.34
C ILE A 11 29.40 -8.12 -0.84
N ARG A 12 29.18 -8.51 -2.10
CA ARG A 12 27.83 -8.62 -2.67
C ARG A 12 26.95 -9.58 -1.88
N THR A 13 27.48 -10.77 -1.57
CA THR A 13 26.78 -11.77 -0.77
C THR A 13 26.46 -11.25 0.63
N ILE A 14 27.40 -10.58 1.30
CA ILE A 14 27.18 -9.99 2.63
C ILE A 14 26.01 -8.99 2.57
N VAL A 15 26.00 -8.09 1.58
CA VAL A 15 24.91 -7.10 1.45
C VAL A 15 23.57 -7.77 1.21
N ILE A 16 23.51 -8.81 0.37
CA ILE A 16 22.27 -9.57 0.14
C ILE A 16 21.77 -10.20 1.45
N VAL A 17 22.64 -10.85 2.22
CA VAL A 17 22.26 -11.47 3.50
C VAL A 17 21.77 -10.42 4.50
N LEU A 18 22.49 -9.30 4.64
CA LEU A 18 22.08 -8.20 5.51
C LEU A 18 20.71 -7.63 5.13
N VAL A 19 20.44 -7.50 3.83
CA VAL A 19 19.17 -6.99 3.30
C VAL A 19 18.03 -7.97 3.57
N ILE A 20 18.24 -9.28 3.37
CA ILE A 20 17.21 -10.29 3.66
C ILE A 20 16.88 -10.30 5.16
N LEU A 21 17.90 -10.27 6.01
CA LEU A 21 17.71 -10.21 7.47
C LEU A 21 16.97 -8.93 7.86
N ALA A 22 17.38 -7.77 7.33
CA ALA A 22 16.74 -6.50 7.63
C ALA A 22 15.31 -6.41 7.10
N ALA A 23 15.02 -6.94 5.90
CA ALA A 23 13.67 -7.01 5.36
C ALA A 23 12.75 -7.83 6.29
N THR A 24 13.23 -8.99 6.74
CA THR A 24 12.52 -9.87 7.67
C THR A 24 12.28 -9.18 9.01
N ILE A 25 13.33 -8.59 9.60
CA ILE A 25 13.24 -7.90 10.89
C ILE A 25 12.31 -6.69 10.77
N SER A 26 12.36 -5.92 9.68
CA SER A 26 11.60 -4.68 9.54
C SER A 26 10.08 -4.90 9.64
N LEU A 27 9.58 -6.03 9.13
CA LEU A 27 8.16 -6.37 9.21
C LEU A 27 7.73 -6.87 10.59
N MET A 28 8.64 -7.06 11.55
CA MET A 28 8.27 -7.37 12.93
C MET A 28 7.50 -6.23 13.59
N ASP A 29 7.54 -5.02 13.02
CA ASP A 29 6.74 -3.89 13.50
C ASP A 29 5.24 -4.04 13.23
N ILE A 30 4.85 -4.92 12.29
CA ILE A 30 3.46 -5.25 11.98
C ILE A 30 3.14 -6.71 12.29
N ASN A 31 3.89 -7.32 13.22
CA ASN A 31 3.71 -8.74 13.51
C ASN A 31 2.31 -9.01 14.14
N PRO A 32 1.63 -10.10 13.76
CA PRO A 32 0.28 -10.42 14.24
C PRO A 32 0.16 -10.62 15.74
N VAL A 33 1.22 -11.06 16.43
CA VAL A 33 1.17 -11.30 17.88
C VAL A 33 1.02 -9.99 18.64
N LEU A 34 1.70 -8.93 18.17
CA LEU A 34 1.61 -7.59 18.73
C LEU A 34 0.44 -6.78 18.15
N HIS A 35 0.11 -7.02 16.88
CA HIS A 35 -0.94 -6.31 16.12
C HIS A 35 -1.96 -7.27 15.51
N PRO A 36 -2.77 -7.96 16.35
CA PRO A 36 -3.70 -8.99 15.90
C PRO A 36 -4.95 -8.42 15.21
N VAL A 37 -5.30 -7.17 15.52
CA VAL A 37 -6.44 -6.48 14.93
C VAL A 37 -5.96 -5.66 13.73
N PRO A 38 -6.48 -5.91 12.51
CA PRO A 38 -6.06 -5.15 11.33
C PRO A 38 -6.53 -3.70 11.41
N SER A 39 -5.89 -2.84 10.62
CA SER A 39 -6.41 -1.49 10.34
C SER A 39 -7.76 -1.56 9.64
N ARG A 40 -8.48 -0.43 9.58
CA ARG A 40 -9.81 -0.36 8.96
C ARG A 40 -9.79 -0.83 7.49
N ASP A 41 -8.90 -0.27 6.69
CA ASP A 41 -8.73 -0.63 5.27
C ASP A 41 -8.38 -2.12 5.13
N SER A 42 -7.35 -2.58 5.84
CA SER A 42 -6.94 -3.99 5.85
C SER A 42 -8.09 -4.93 6.26
N GLY A 43 -8.92 -4.51 7.23
CA GLY A 43 -10.09 -5.24 7.67
C GLY A 43 -11.14 -5.45 6.58
N VAL A 44 -11.44 -4.41 5.79
CA VAL A 44 -12.35 -4.50 4.65
C VAL A 44 -11.78 -5.43 3.57
N PHE A 45 -10.46 -5.37 3.32
CA PHE A 45 -9.83 -6.22 2.31
C PHE A 45 -9.85 -7.70 2.72
N LEU A 46 -9.53 -7.99 3.99
CA LEU A 46 -9.56 -9.33 4.56
C LEU A 46 -10.99 -9.88 4.62
N TYR A 47 -11.96 -9.05 5.05
CA TYR A 47 -13.36 -9.43 5.03
C TYR A 47 -13.86 -9.76 3.61
N THR A 48 -13.46 -8.97 2.62
CA THR A 48 -13.77 -9.24 1.21
C THR A 48 -13.15 -10.56 0.75
N GLY A 49 -11.90 -10.84 1.13
CA GLY A 49 -11.26 -12.15 0.90
C GLY A 49 -12.02 -13.32 1.57
N GLN A 50 -12.58 -13.11 2.76
CA GLN A 50 -13.41 -14.09 3.47
C GLN A 50 -14.77 -14.32 2.78
N GLN A 51 -15.38 -13.27 2.21
CA GLN A 51 -16.57 -13.43 1.38
C GLN A 51 -16.25 -14.22 0.10
N MET A 52 -15.12 -13.93 -0.55
CA MET A 52 -14.66 -14.70 -1.72
C MET A 52 -14.44 -16.18 -1.39
N LEU A 53 -13.82 -16.48 -0.23
CA LEU A 53 -13.60 -17.86 0.22
C LEU A 53 -14.92 -18.63 0.39
N SER A 54 -15.98 -17.95 0.81
CA SER A 54 -17.31 -18.53 0.99
C SER A 54 -18.20 -18.46 -0.26
N GLY A 55 -17.62 -18.21 -1.43
CA GLY A 55 -18.29 -18.21 -2.73
C GLY A 55 -18.94 -16.89 -3.13
N GLY A 56 -18.84 -15.86 -2.28
CA GLY A 56 -19.25 -14.49 -2.58
C GLY A 56 -18.28 -13.77 -3.51
N MET A 57 -18.59 -12.51 -3.80
CA MET A 57 -17.84 -11.67 -4.74
C MET A 57 -17.51 -10.30 -4.13
N PRO A 58 -16.34 -9.73 -4.44
CA PRO A 58 -16.10 -8.31 -4.20
C PRO A 58 -17.20 -7.46 -4.85
N TYR A 59 -17.50 -6.32 -4.23
CA TYR A 59 -18.54 -5.37 -4.64
C TYR A 59 -19.98 -5.83 -4.41
N LEU A 60 -20.29 -7.10 -4.68
CA LEU A 60 -21.64 -7.66 -4.50
C LEU A 60 -21.91 -8.15 -3.08
N ASN A 61 -20.88 -8.61 -2.37
CA ASN A 61 -21.03 -9.13 -0.99
C ASN A 61 -20.15 -8.37 0.02
N SER A 62 -19.34 -7.43 -0.46
CA SER A 62 -18.51 -6.55 0.36
C SER A 62 -18.20 -5.31 -0.46
N TRP A 63 -18.81 -4.19 -0.06
CA TRP A 63 -18.66 -2.90 -0.71
C TRP A 63 -17.28 -2.32 -0.40
N ASP A 64 -16.53 -1.97 -1.43
CA ASP A 64 -15.29 -1.21 -1.31
C ASP A 64 -14.89 -0.61 -2.67
N HIS A 65 -14.08 0.43 -2.62
CA HIS A 65 -13.69 1.25 -3.78
C HIS A 65 -12.24 0.97 -4.23
N LYS A 66 -11.69 -0.20 -3.91
CA LYS A 66 -10.38 -0.67 -4.43
C LYS A 66 -10.57 -1.66 -5.58
N GLY A 67 -9.48 -1.88 -6.32
CA GLY A 67 -9.53 -2.76 -7.49
C GLY A 67 -9.42 -4.25 -7.12
N PRO A 68 -9.85 -5.16 -8.02
CA PRO A 68 -10.06 -6.56 -7.70
C PRO A 68 -8.76 -7.34 -7.41
N PHE A 69 -7.62 -6.88 -7.92
CA PHE A 69 -6.34 -7.57 -7.69
C PHE A 69 -5.96 -7.58 -6.20
N LEU A 70 -6.33 -6.52 -5.46
CA LEU A 70 -6.12 -6.43 -4.02
C LEU A 70 -6.83 -7.56 -3.25
N TYR A 71 -8.06 -7.89 -3.64
CA TYR A 71 -8.86 -8.90 -2.94
C TYR A 71 -8.37 -10.32 -3.23
N PHE A 72 -7.77 -10.57 -4.39
CA PHE A 72 -7.10 -11.86 -4.65
C PHE A 72 -5.89 -12.07 -3.72
N ILE A 73 -5.09 -11.03 -3.45
CA ILE A 73 -3.99 -11.12 -2.48
C ILE A 73 -4.56 -11.42 -1.08
N ASN A 74 -5.65 -10.76 -0.70
CA ASN A 74 -6.30 -10.96 0.59
C ASN A 74 -6.94 -12.35 0.71
N LEU A 75 -7.55 -12.86 -0.36
CA LEU A 75 -8.05 -14.24 -0.43
C LEU A 75 -6.93 -15.25 -0.16
N LEU A 76 -5.72 -15.05 -0.71
CA LEU A 76 -4.57 -15.92 -0.40
C LEU A 76 -4.19 -15.86 1.08
N GLY A 77 -4.24 -14.68 1.71
CA GLY A 77 -4.01 -14.54 3.14
C GLY A 77 -5.08 -15.27 3.96
N VAL A 78 -6.35 -15.09 3.62
CA VAL A 78 -7.49 -15.73 4.30
C VAL A 78 -7.50 -17.25 4.11
N LEU A 79 -7.03 -17.78 2.96
CA LEU A 79 -6.86 -19.22 2.75
C LEU A 79 -5.87 -19.85 3.74
N ILE A 80 -4.87 -19.09 4.18
CA ILE A 80 -3.88 -19.54 5.17
C ILE A 80 -4.44 -19.40 6.60
N SER A 81 -5.10 -18.28 6.89
CA SER A 81 -5.70 -18.02 8.21
C SER A 81 -7.05 -17.29 8.10
N PRO A 82 -8.18 -18.01 8.08
CA PRO A 82 -9.49 -17.43 7.71
C PRO A 82 -10.05 -16.31 8.60
N GLN A 83 -9.59 -16.20 9.84
CA GLN A 83 -10.07 -15.26 10.88
C GLN A 83 -8.89 -14.62 11.64
N SER A 84 -7.70 -14.60 11.02
CA SER A 84 -6.50 -13.99 11.60
C SER A 84 -5.70 -13.26 10.53
N VAL A 85 -4.91 -12.27 10.94
CA VAL A 85 -3.99 -11.54 10.07
C VAL A 85 -2.69 -12.29 9.76
N ASP A 86 -2.46 -13.46 10.38
CA ASP A 86 -1.23 -14.27 10.21
C ASP A 86 -0.90 -14.60 8.75
N GLY A 87 -1.90 -15.05 8.00
CA GLY A 87 -1.77 -15.45 6.62
C GLY A 87 -1.41 -14.29 5.70
N ILE A 88 -2.08 -13.13 5.86
CA ILE A 88 -1.75 -11.95 5.06
C ILE A 88 -0.39 -11.35 5.46
N TYR A 89 0.00 -11.49 6.73
CA TYR A 89 1.34 -11.14 7.19
C TYR A 89 2.41 -12.02 6.53
N LEU A 90 2.20 -13.34 6.47
CA LEU A 90 3.12 -14.26 5.80
C LEU A 90 3.28 -13.94 4.31
N ILE A 91 2.17 -13.65 3.61
CA ILE A 91 2.21 -13.22 2.21
C ILE A 91 3.04 -11.94 2.04
N GLN A 92 2.82 -10.93 2.88
CA GLN A 92 3.60 -9.68 2.84
C GLN A 92 5.08 -9.93 3.11
N LEU A 93 5.42 -10.78 4.09
CA LEU A 93 6.80 -11.15 4.42
C LEU A 93 7.50 -11.79 3.23
N VAL A 94 6.89 -12.80 2.62
CA VAL A 94 7.45 -13.50 1.45
C VAL A 94 7.64 -12.53 0.29
N LEU A 95 6.62 -11.73 -0.03
CA LEU A 95 6.69 -10.75 -1.11
C LEU A 95 7.81 -9.73 -0.86
N PHE A 96 7.88 -9.14 0.34
CA PHE A 96 8.87 -8.11 0.64
C PHE A 96 10.30 -8.65 0.63
N VAL A 97 10.55 -9.85 1.18
CA VAL A 97 11.87 -10.48 1.15
C VAL A 97 12.30 -10.81 -0.28
N LEU A 98 11.40 -11.36 -1.09
CA LEU A 98 11.69 -11.64 -2.51
C LEU A 98 11.98 -10.36 -3.29
N ALA A 99 11.17 -9.31 -3.10
CA ALA A 99 11.42 -8.00 -3.70
C ALA A 99 12.76 -7.41 -3.27
N ALA A 100 13.07 -7.42 -1.98
CA ALA A 100 14.33 -6.93 -1.44
C ALA A 100 15.54 -7.67 -2.03
N PHE A 101 15.46 -9.01 -2.12
CA PHE A 101 16.49 -9.84 -2.74
C PHE A 101 16.74 -9.45 -4.19
N PHE A 102 15.71 -9.50 -5.05
CA PHE A 102 15.86 -9.20 -6.48
C PHE A 102 16.30 -7.75 -6.72
N TRP A 103 15.77 -6.81 -5.94
CA TRP A 103 16.11 -5.40 -6.07
C TRP A 103 17.58 -5.14 -5.75
N VAL A 104 18.08 -5.68 -4.64
CA VAL A 104 19.48 -5.48 -4.23
C VAL A 104 20.45 -6.29 -5.08
N ASP A 105 20.10 -7.50 -5.51
CA ASP A 105 20.93 -8.26 -6.45
C ASP A 105 21.17 -7.49 -7.75
N ARG A 106 20.08 -6.94 -8.34
CA ARG A 106 20.18 -6.20 -9.61
C ARG A 106 20.79 -4.82 -9.47
N LEU A 107 20.51 -4.09 -8.39
CA LEU A 107 21.15 -2.79 -8.15
C LEU A 107 22.67 -2.91 -8.04
N GLN A 108 23.18 -4.01 -7.46
CA GLN A 108 24.63 -4.22 -7.30
C GLN A 108 25.37 -4.48 -8.63
N ASN A 109 24.66 -4.66 -9.74
CA ASN A 109 25.27 -4.69 -11.08
C ASN A 109 25.61 -3.29 -11.60
N SER A 110 24.83 -2.28 -11.19
CA SER A 110 24.96 -0.90 -11.66
C SER A 110 25.57 0.04 -10.63
N PHE A 111 25.49 -0.30 -9.34
CA PHE A 111 25.95 0.50 -8.21
C PHE A 111 26.83 -0.30 -7.27
N LYS A 112 27.73 0.37 -6.54
CA LYS A 112 28.56 -0.28 -5.52
C LYS A 112 27.70 -0.82 -4.38
N SER A 113 28.02 -2.02 -3.89
CA SER A 113 27.29 -2.69 -2.81
C SER A 113 27.04 -1.83 -1.56
N GLY A 114 28.03 -1.02 -1.14
CA GLY A 114 27.84 -0.09 -0.03
C GLY A 114 26.80 1.01 -0.30
N ALA A 115 26.71 1.51 -1.53
CA ALA A 115 25.68 2.48 -1.93
C ALA A 115 24.29 1.85 -1.92
N VAL A 116 24.19 0.62 -2.42
CA VAL A 116 22.95 -0.16 -2.42
C VAL A 116 22.47 -0.43 -1.00
N LEU A 117 23.38 -0.78 -0.08
CA LEU A 117 23.06 -0.97 1.32
C LEU A 117 22.55 0.33 1.98
N ILE A 118 23.18 1.48 1.71
CA ILE A 118 22.70 2.79 2.20
C ILE A 118 21.31 3.11 1.65
N GLY A 119 21.07 2.85 0.36
CA GLY A 119 19.75 2.98 -0.26
C GLY A 119 18.70 2.10 0.40
N PHE A 120 19.00 0.83 0.62
CA PHE A 120 18.06 -0.08 1.29
C PHE A 120 17.82 0.32 2.75
N ALA A 121 18.84 0.75 3.48
CA ALA A 121 18.68 1.28 4.83
C ALA A 121 17.79 2.53 4.86
N THR A 122 17.91 3.39 3.84
CA THR A 122 17.04 4.55 3.61
C THR A 122 15.59 4.13 3.35
N LEU A 123 15.38 3.08 2.54
CA LEU A 123 14.05 2.50 2.30
C LEU A 123 13.40 2.09 3.62
N ILE A 124 14.09 1.25 4.43
CA ILE A 124 13.56 0.78 5.72
C ILE A 124 13.27 1.96 6.64
N HIS A 125 14.16 2.95 6.71
CA HIS A 125 13.91 4.14 7.53
C HIS A 125 12.62 4.87 7.12
N CYS A 126 12.41 5.07 5.82
CA CYS A 126 11.23 5.75 5.31
C CYS A 126 9.92 4.98 5.55
N LEU A 127 9.99 3.65 5.73
CA LEU A 127 8.83 2.78 5.99
C LEU A 127 8.40 2.73 7.46
N MET A 128 9.21 3.22 8.41
CA MET A 128 8.90 3.14 9.85
C MET A 128 7.60 3.87 10.25
N TYR A 129 7.24 4.94 9.52
CA TYR A 129 6.06 5.75 9.83
C TYR A 129 4.77 5.34 9.09
N PRO A 130 4.80 5.06 7.77
CA PRO A 130 3.58 4.95 6.99
C PRO A 130 2.94 3.55 6.91
N LEU A 131 3.49 2.51 7.56
CA LEU A 131 3.03 1.13 7.36
C LEU A 131 1.62 0.82 7.91
N GLU A 132 1.12 1.55 8.92
CA GLU A 132 -0.27 1.47 9.44
C GLU A 132 -0.82 0.03 9.64
N GLY A 133 0.01 -0.91 10.11
CA GLY A 133 -0.37 -2.32 10.31
C GLY A 133 -0.28 -3.23 9.07
N GLY A 134 0.16 -2.70 7.93
CA GLY A 134 0.33 -3.44 6.67
C GLY A 134 -0.97 -3.68 5.91
N ASN A 135 -0.88 -4.55 4.89
CA ASN A 135 -1.97 -4.91 3.97
C ASN A 135 -2.65 -3.69 3.33
N LEU A 136 -1.83 -2.77 2.82
CA LEU A 136 -2.27 -1.60 2.08
C LEU A 136 -1.90 -1.74 0.60
N THR A 137 -2.65 -1.07 -0.28
CA THR A 137 -2.37 -1.07 -1.73
C THR A 137 -0.94 -0.63 -2.06
N GLU A 138 -0.41 0.29 -1.25
CA GLU A 138 0.92 0.87 -1.39
C GLU A 138 2.03 -0.12 -1.02
N VAL A 139 1.81 -1.03 -0.07
CA VAL A 139 2.77 -2.09 0.28
C VAL A 139 2.94 -3.05 -0.90
N TYR A 140 1.83 -3.43 -1.55
CA TYR A 140 1.87 -4.28 -2.73
C TYR A 140 2.41 -3.55 -3.96
N THR A 141 2.12 -2.25 -4.08
CA THR A 141 2.74 -1.42 -5.13
C THR A 141 4.24 -1.30 -4.93
N LEU A 142 4.72 -1.15 -3.70
CA LEU A 142 6.15 -1.13 -3.37
C LEU A 142 6.85 -2.43 -3.81
N PHE A 143 6.23 -3.59 -3.56
CA PHE A 143 6.72 -4.87 -4.07
C PHE A 143 6.86 -4.83 -5.61
N CYS A 144 5.80 -4.46 -6.31
CA CYS A 144 5.82 -4.36 -7.77
C CYS A 144 6.88 -3.36 -8.25
N PHE A 145 7.06 -2.25 -7.55
CA PHE A 145 8.03 -1.20 -7.86
C PHE A 145 9.47 -1.72 -7.76
N MET A 146 9.79 -2.43 -6.69
CA MET A 146 11.12 -3.00 -6.44
C MET A 146 11.47 -4.05 -7.50
N ILE A 147 10.56 -5.00 -7.78
CA ILE A 147 10.76 -5.99 -8.84
C ILE A 147 10.87 -5.31 -10.22
N SER A 148 9.99 -4.34 -10.53
CA SER A 148 10.04 -3.61 -11.79
C SER A 148 11.37 -2.88 -11.96
N THR A 149 11.89 -2.29 -10.89
CA THR A 149 13.19 -1.63 -10.91
C THR A 149 14.32 -2.62 -11.18
N ALA A 150 14.30 -3.78 -10.54
CA ALA A 150 15.28 -4.85 -10.78
C ALA A 150 15.28 -5.29 -12.26
N LEU A 151 14.10 -5.38 -12.87
CA LEU A 151 13.94 -5.75 -14.28
C LEU A 151 14.37 -4.62 -15.24
N ILE A 152 14.02 -3.36 -14.96
CA ILE A 152 14.38 -2.20 -15.81
C ILE A 152 15.91 -2.02 -15.86
N LEU A 153 16.62 -2.30 -14.75
CA LEU A 153 18.07 -2.23 -14.67
C LEU A 153 18.82 -3.34 -15.42
N ASP A 154 18.14 -4.43 -15.78
CA ASP A 154 18.77 -5.53 -16.52
C ASP A 154 18.97 -5.14 -18.00
N GLU A 155 20.14 -4.56 -18.30
CA GLU A 155 20.49 -4.04 -19.62
C GLU A 155 20.51 -5.13 -20.71
N GLN A 156 20.94 -6.36 -20.38
CA GLN A 156 20.99 -7.47 -21.34
C GLN A 156 19.59 -7.88 -21.82
N SER A 157 18.58 -7.61 -21.00
CA SER A 157 17.18 -7.91 -21.31
C SER A 157 16.41 -6.72 -21.90
N SER A 158 17.06 -5.58 -22.22
CA SER A 158 16.39 -4.34 -22.71
C SER A 158 15.42 -4.55 -23.87
N THR A 159 15.66 -5.55 -24.72
CA THR A 159 14.83 -5.96 -25.85
C THR A 159 13.99 -7.23 -25.58
N SER A 160 14.12 -7.84 -24.41
CA SER A 160 13.43 -9.07 -24.00
C SER A 160 11.92 -8.87 -23.90
N THR A 161 11.15 -9.68 -24.61
CA THR A 161 9.69 -9.67 -24.54
C THR A 161 9.20 -10.12 -23.17
N SER A 162 9.71 -11.22 -22.61
CA SER A 162 9.27 -11.73 -21.30
C SER A 162 9.39 -10.71 -20.18
N ARG A 163 10.49 -9.95 -20.16
CA ARG A 163 10.67 -8.88 -19.17
C ARG A 163 9.62 -7.78 -19.34
N ASN A 164 9.44 -7.27 -20.56
CA ASN A 164 8.48 -6.19 -20.80
C ASN A 164 7.05 -6.66 -20.54
N PHE A 165 6.72 -7.93 -20.82
CA PHE A 165 5.47 -8.56 -20.41
C PHE A 165 5.28 -8.52 -18.89
N ALA A 166 6.29 -8.93 -18.11
CA ALA A 166 6.22 -8.88 -16.64
C ALA A 166 6.05 -7.44 -16.12
N LEU A 167 6.72 -6.45 -16.72
CA LEU A 167 6.53 -5.03 -16.40
C LEU A 167 5.12 -4.54 -16.70
N GLY A 168 4.55 -4.97 -17.83
CA GLY A 168 3.16 -4.71 -18.20
C GLY A 168 2.17 -5.35 -17.24
N PHE A 169 2.41 -6.61 -16.86
CA PHE A 169 1.61 -7.33 -15.88
C PHE A 169 1.57 -6.59 -14.54
N MET A 170 2.72 -6.13 -14.04
CA MET A 170 2.79 -5.32 -12.82
C MET A 170 2.07 -3.97 -12.97
N ALA A 171 2.15 -3.33 -14.15
CA ALA A 171 1.40 -2.12 -14.44
C ALA A 171 -0.12 -2.36 -14.31
N GLY A 172 -0.62 -3.43 -14.94
CA GLY A 172 -2.04 -3.81 -14.85
C GLY A 172 -2.46 -4.20 -13.44
N ALA A 173 -1.63 -4.93 -12.70
CA ALA A 173 -1.89 -5.28 -11.29
C ALA A 173 -2.01 -4.03 -10.41
N VAL A 174 -1.12 -3.05 -10.56
CA VAL A 174 -1.19 -1.77 -9.82
C VAL A 174 -2.42 -0.96 -10.20
N LEU A 175 -2.78 -0.90 -11.50
CA LEU A 175 -4.02 -0.29 -11.96
C LEU A 175 -5.29 -0.98 -11.42
N LEU A 176 -5.21 -2.28 -11.11
CA LEU A 176 -6.26 -3.08 -10.47
C LEU A 176 -6.15 -3.11 -8.94
N MET A 177 -5.29 -2.31 -8.33
CA MET A 177 -5.29 -2.05 -6.89
C MET A 177 -5.64 -0.60 -6.62
N ARG A 178 -4.87 0.30 -7.23
CA ARG A 178 -4.97 1.75 -7.05
C ARG A 178 -4.29 2.50 -8.22
N PRO A 179 -5.04 3.18 -9.10
CA PRO A 179 -4.45 3.76 -10.33
C PRO A 179 -3.48 4.91 -10.06
N THR A 180 -3.65 5.63 -8.94
CA THR A 180 -2.80 6.76 -8.57
C THR A 180 -1.35 6.38 -8.28
N ASN A 181 -1.06 5.09 -8.07
CA ASN A 181 0.31 4.62 -7.77
C ASN A 181 1.04 4.09 -9.01
N ALA A 182 0.44 4.21 -10.21
CA ALA A 182 0.96 3.63 -11.44
C ALA A 182 2.04 4.48 -12.15
N ALA A 183 2.58 5.53 -11.50
CA ALA A 183 3.40 6.54 -12.17
C ALA A 183 4.66 5.97 -12.83
N LEU A 184 5.38 5.05 -12.16
CA LEU A 184 6.57 4.40 -12.72
C LEU A 184 6.26 3.69 -14.04
N TRP A 185 5.22 2.87 -14.04
CA TRP A 185 4.84 2.06 -15.19
C TRP A 185 4.28 2.91 -16.34
N PHE A 186 3.53 3.96 -16.01
CA PHE A 186 3.06 4.93 -17.01
C PHE A 186 4.24 5.59 -17.73
N VAL A 187 5.20 6.13 -16.98
CA VAL A 187 6.40 6.77 -17.56
C VAL A 187 7.24 5.77 -18.35
N TYR A 188 7.38 4.54 -17.85
CA TYR A 188 8.07 3.47 -18.56
C TYR A 188 7.40 3.11 -19.90
N GLY A 189 6.08 2.99 -19.92
CA GLY A 189 5.29 2.77 -21.13
C GLY A 189 5.45 3.91 -22.14
N CYS A 190 5.40 5.17 -21.68
CA CYS A 190 5.67 6.35 -22.49
C CYS A 190 7.09 6.34 -23.07
N TRP A 191 8.09 5.92 -22.29
CA TRP A 191 9.46 5.76 -22.79
C TRP A 191 9.58 4.70 -23.88
N LEU A 192 8.91 3.55 -23.74
CA LEU A 192 8.85 2.52 -24.78
C LEU A 192 8.15 3.03 -26.05
N LEU A 193 7.08 3.81 -25.90
CA LEU A 193 6.39 4.47 -27.02
C LEU A 193 7.32 5.43 -27.76
N ILE A 194 8.06 6.27 -27.05
CA ILE A 194 9.03 7.20 -27.64
C ILE A 194 10.11 6.43 -28.42
N ARG A 195 10.65 5.34 -27.87
CA ARG A 195 11.64 4.49 -28.58
C ARG A 195 11.07 3.92 -29.88
N TRP A 196 9.84 3.44 -29.85
CA TRP A 196 9.17 2.93 -31.04
C TRP A 196 8.96 4.01 -32.11
N ILE A 197 8.51 5.21 -31.71
CA ILE A 197 8.38 6.37 -32.61
C ILE A 197 9.74 6.76 -33.22
N GLN A 198 10.82 6.65 -32.44
CA GLN A 198 12.21 6.84 -32.87
C GLN A 198 12.77 5.67 -33.71
N LYS A 199 11.90 4.81 -34.24
CA LYS A 199 12.21 3.69 -35.14
C LYS A 199 12.97 2.53 -34.49
N GLU A 200 12.99 2.44 -33.16
CA GLU A 200 13.44 1.23 -32.48
C GLU A 200 12.36 0.12 -32.56
N PRO A 201 12.71 -1.16 -32.39
CA PRO A 201 11.74 -2.25 -32.48
C PRO A 201 10.57 -2.06 -31.50
N GLY A 202 9.32 -2.18 -31.99
CA GLY A 202 8.11 -2.05 -31.17
C GLY A 202 7.80 -3.25 -30.27
N LYS A 203 8.51 -4.38 -30.42
CA LYS A 203 8.27 -5.63 -29.65
C LYS A 203 8.23 -5.40 -28.13
N PRO A 204 9.14 -4.63 -27.51
CA PRO A 204 9.07 -4.28 -26.09
C PRO A 204 7.76 -3.61 -25.67
N LEU A 205 7.31 -2.60 -26.43
CA LEU A 205 6.06 -1.89 -26.17
C LEU A 205 4.86 -2.82 -26.26
N PHE A 206 4.73 -3.59 -27.34
CA PHE A 206 3.61 -4.52 -27.49
C PHE A 206 3.63 -5.63 -26.45
N SER A 207 4.81 -6.09 -26.04
CA SER A 207 4.92 -7.08 -24.96
C SER A 207 4.50 -6.50 -23.61
N PHE A 208 4.84 -5.24 -23.32
CA PHE A 208 4.35 -4.51 -22.16
C PHE A 208 2.83 -4.36 -22.18
N LEU A 209 2.26 -3.91 -23.31
CA LEU A 209 0.81 -3.79 -23.46
C LEU A 209 0.11 -5.14 -23.36
N ALA A 210 0.72 -6.22 -23.87
CA ALA A 210 0.19 -7.58 -23.75
C ALA A 210 0.17 -8.06 -22.30
N GLY A 211 1.23 -7.80 -21.52
CA GLY A 211 1.25 -8.14 -20.10
C GLY A 211 0.19 -7.40 -19.29
N MET A 212 0.04 -6.09 -19.56
CA MET A 212 -1.00 -5.26 -18.94
C MET A 212 -2.40 -5.73 -19.34
N GLY A 213 -2.62 -5.96 -20.63
CA GLY A 213 -3.88 -6.46 -21.16
C GLY A 213 -4.24 -7.85 -20.62
N PHE A 214 -3.26 -8.73 -20.41
CA PHE A 214 -3.50 -10.08 -19.88
C PHE A 214 -4.10 -10.06 -18.48
N ILE A 215 -3.50 -9.33 -17.54
CA ILE A 215 -4.04 -9.28 -16.15
C ILE A 215 -5.37 -8.54 -16.08
N LEU A 216 -5.55 -7.48 -16.88
CA LEU A 216 -6.84 -6.79 -17.01
C LEU A 216 -7.92 -7.71 -17.56
N PHE A 217 -7.58 -8.50 -18.60
CA PHE A 217 -8.48 -9.49 -19.17
C PHE A 217 -8.90 -10.54 -18.14
N LEU A 218 -7.98 -11.09 -17.37
CA LEU A 218 -8.30 -12.05 -16.31
C LEU A 218 -9.22 -11.46 -15.25
N ALA A 219 -8.97 -10.22 -14.82
CA ALA A 219 -9.82 -9.53 -13.85
C ALA A 219 -11.23 -9.28 -14.40
N PHE A 220 -11.36 -8.80 -15.64
CA PHE A 220 -12.66 -8.58 -16.26
C PHE A 220 -13.42 -9.88 -16.54
N LEU A 221 -12.72 -10.93 -16.97
CA LEU A 221 -13.33 -12.25 -17.14
C LEU A 221 -13.90 -12.76 -15.81
N PHE A 222 -13.14 -12.63 -14.72
CA PHE A 222 -13.62 -12.96 -13.37
C PHE A 222 -14.86 -12.14 -12.97
N LEU A 223 -14.86 -10.84 -13.21
CA LEU A 223 -16.00 -9.98 -12.87
C LEU A 223 -17.25 -10.29 -13.72
N ILE A 224 -17.07 -10.56 -15.02
CA ILE A 224 -18.18 -10.87 -15.95
C ILE A 224 -18.82 -12.21 -15.60
N THR A 225 -18.01 -13.26 -15.41
CA THR A 225 -18.51 -14.62 -15.10
C THR A 225 -19.28 -14.70 -13.78
N LYS A 226 -19.18 -13.66 -12.95
CA LYS A 226 -19.80 -13.55 -11.64
C LYS A 226 -20.76 -12.37 -11.51
N ASN A 227 -21.11 -11.72 -12.62
CA ASN A 227 -22.03 -10.57 -12.69
C ASN A 227 -21.64 -9.36 -11.82
N ALA A 228 -20.35 -9.22 -11.48
CA ALA A 228 -19.84 -8.15 -10.63
C ALA A 228 -19.33 -6.92 -11.42
N LEU A 229 -19.33 -6.96 -12.76
CA LEU A 229 -18.76 -5.88 -13.59
C LEU A 229 -19.46 -4.53 -13.38
N SER A 230 -20.79 -4.52 -13.28
CA SER A 230 -21.55 -3.28 -13.04
C SER A 230 -21.21 -2.69 -11.67
N ALA A 231 -21.24 -3.53 -10.62
CA ALA A 231 -20.87 -3.12 -9.27
C ALA A 231 -19.41 -2.63 -9.19
N PHE A 232 -18.48 -3.31 -9.87
CA PHE A 232 -17.10 -2.85 -10.02
C PHE A 232 -17.02 -1.45 -10.63
N LYS A 233 -17.73 -1.19 -11.73
CA LYS A 233 -17.71 0.15 -12.35
C LYS A 233 -18.21 1.21 -11.37
N THR A 234 -19.33 0.96 -10.72
CA THR A 234 -19.94 1.92 -9.77
C THR A 234 -19.02 2.18 -8.57
N GLN A 235 -18.47 1.14 -7.95
CA GLN A 235 -17.69 1.26 -6.72
C GLN A 235 -16.23 1.65 -6.95
N TYR A 236 -15.57 1.10 -7.99
CA TYR A 236 -14.16 1.37 -8.24
C TYR A 236 -13.95 2.59 -9.15
N ILE A 237 -14.77 2.79 -10.17
CA ILE A 237 -14.58 3.91 -11.13
C ILE A 237 -15.41 5.11 -10.70
N ASP A 238 -16.73 4.97 -10.61
CA ASP A 238 -17.63 6.10 -10.43
C ASP A 238 -17.46 6.73 -9.04
N PHE A 239 -17.32 5.94 -7.96
CA PHE A 239 -17.05 6.47 -6.62
C PHE A 239 -15.70 7.19 -6.52
N ASN A 240 -14.61 6.65 -7.10
CA ASN A 240 -13.33 7.33 -7.11
C ASN A 240 -13.37 8.62 -7.95
N TYR A 241 -14.13 8.64 -9.04
CA TYR A 241 -14.38 9.86 -9.81
C TYR A 241 -15.16 10.90 -8.99
N PHE A 242 -16.25 10.50 -8.34
CA PHE A 242 -17.01 11.35 -7.41
C PHE A 242 -16.13 11.92 -6.29
N TYR A 243 -15.27 11.10 -5.71
CA TYR A 243 -14.35 11.49 -4.63
C TYR A 243 -13.40 12.62 -5.05
N ILE A 244 -13.04 12.67 -6.34
CA ILE A 244 -12.27 13.75 -6.96
C ILE A 244 -13.19 14.93 -7.38
N GLU A 245 -14.33 14.62 -8.00
CA GLU A 245 -15.22 15.57 -8.69
C GLU A 245 -16.11 16.41 -7.77
N ARG A 246 -16.42 15.98 -6.53
CA ARG A 246 -17.16 16.77 -5.52
C ARG A 246 -16.59 18.20 -5.30
N ASN A 247 -15.49 18.54 -5.96
CA ASN A 247 -14.77 19.80 -5.90
C ASN A 247 -14.44 20.42 -7.29
N SER A 248 -15.06 19.99 -8.39
CA SER A 248 -14.72 20.44 -9.76
C SER A 248 -15.36 21.78 -10.17
N GLN A 249 -16.43 22.21 -9.49
CA GLN A 249 -17.10 23.53 -9.64
C GLN A 249 -16.28 24.70 -9.05
N SER A 250 -14.96 24.64 -9.17
CA SER A 250 -14.04 25.48 -8.42
C SER A 250 -13.13 26.23 -9.40
N ASN A 251 -13.20 27.57 -9.39
CA ASN A 251 -12.40 28.47 -10.24
C ASN A 251 -10.89 28.19 -10.05
N LEU A 252 -10.05 28.51 -11.03
CA LEU A 252 -8.60 28.23 -11.02
C LEU A 252 -7.90 28.57 -9.68
N LEU A 253 -8.26 29.68 -9.04
CA LEU A 253 -7.74 30.12 -7.75
C LEU A 253 -7.97 29.10 -6.61
N SER A 254 -9.13 28.47 -6.57
CA SER A 254 -9.48 27.45 -5.57
C SER A 254 -8.74 26.13 -5.79
N ARG A 255 -8.44 25.80 -7.06
CA ARG A 255 -7.59 24.64 -7.40
C ARG A 255 -6.16 24.88 -6.93
N LEU A 256 -5.61 26.07 -7.17
CA LEU A 256 -4.26 26.46 -6.73
C LEU A 256 -4.14 26.53 -5.20
N SER A 257 -5.13 27.10 -4.50
CA SER A 257 -5.13 27.17 -3.04
C SER A 257 -5.17 25.77 -2.40
N ARG A 258 -5.94 24.85 -2.98
CA ARG A 258 -5.98 23.44 -2.57
C ARG A 258 -4.65 22.75 -2.81
N MET A 259 -4.04 22.89 -3.99
CA MET A 259 -2.72 22.33 -4.27
C MET A 259 -1.69 22.84 -3.25
N ARG A 260 -1.73 24.14 -2.90
CA ARG A 260 -0.88 24.70 -1.85
C ARG A 260 -1.14 24.05 -0.48
N LYS A 261 -2.41 23.82 -0.11
CA LYS A 261 -2.77 23.13 1.14
C LYS A 261 -2.24 21.69 1.16
N GLN A 262 -2.40 20.97 0.05
CA GLN A 262 -1.89 19.60 -0.06
C GLN A 262 -0.37 19.55 -0.02
N ILE A 263 0.33 20.42 -0.78
CA ILE A 263 1.81 20.52 -0.69
C ILE A 263 2.25 20.77 0.77
N ARG A 264 1.58 21.70 1.47
CA ARG A 264 1.88 21.95 2.89
C ARG A 264 1.65 20.71 3.75
N TYR A 265 0.57 19.97 3.52
CA TYR A 265 0.28 18.75 4.26
C TYR A 265 1.27 17.62 3.94
N LEU A 266 1.72 17.49 2.68
CA LEU A 266 2.80 16.56 2.31
C LEU A 266 4.09 16.91 3.06
N LEU A 267 4.46 18.19 3.14
CA LEU A 267 5.62 18.63 3.92
C LEU A 267 5.48 18.32 5.42
N ILE A 268 4.26 18.40 5.97
CA ILE A 268 3.99 18.01 7.36
C ILE A 268 4.14 16.50 7.54
N LEU A 269 3.56 15.69 6.65
CA LEU A 269 3.69 14.23 6.69
C LEU A 269 5.16 13.80 6.60
N LEU A 270 5.90 14.37 5.65
CA LEU A 270 7.34 14.12 5.51
C LEU A 270 8.10 14.54 6.76
N LYS A 271 7.79 15.71 7.35
CA LYS A 271 8.45 16.20 8.55
C LYS A 271 8.17 15.30 9.76
N ASN A 272 6.92 14.88 9.94
CA ASN A 272 6.52 14.05 11.06
C ASN A 272 7.02 12.62 10.91
N GLY A 273 7.04 12.08 9.68
CA GLY A 273 7.50 10.72 9.42
C GLY A 273 9.02 10.60 9.36
N TRP A 274 9.68 11.39 8.52
CA TRP A 274 11.11 11.22 8.21
C TRP A 274 12.02 12.26 8.87
N GLY A 275 11.46 13.39 9.31
CA GLY A 275 12.21 14.46 9.98
C GLY A 275 12.84 15.48 9.04
N THR A 276 12.88 16.75 9.46
CA THR A 276 13.36 17.89 8.64
C THR A 276 14.79 17.71 8.12
N LYS A 277 15.70 17.19 8.97
CA LYS A 277 17.11 17.00 8.59
C LYS A 277 17.26 15.96 7.50
N PHE A 278 16.48 14.88 7.56
CA PHE A 278 16.50 13.83 6.56
C PHE A 278 15.94 14.33 5.23
N ILE A 279 14.85 15.09 5.24
CA ILE A 279 14.29 15.72 4.02
C ILE A 279 15.35 16.59 3.32
N LEU A 280 16.16 17.35 4.07
CA LEU A 280 17.22 18.15 3.46
C LEU A 280 18.26 17.27 2.73
N ILE A 281 18.65 16.13 3.33
CA ILE A 281 19.52 15.14 2.68
C ILE A 281 18.87 14.60 1.40
N LEU A 282 17.56 14.33 1.41
CA LEU A 282 16.82 13.87 0.23
C LEU A 282 16.80 14.91 -0.88
N LEU A 283 16.53 16.18 -0.55
CA LEU A 283 16.54 17.27 -1.52
C LEU A 283 17.93 17.45 -2.13
N ILE A 284 19.00 17.37 -1.32
CA ILE A 284 20.38 17.40 -1.82
C ILE A 284 20.64 16.22 -2.75
N ALA A 285 20.22 15.00 -2.38
CA ALA A 285 20.39 13.81 -3.21
C ALA A 285 19.63 13.89 -4.54
N LEU A 286 18.42 14.45 -4.53
CA LEU A 286 17.63 14.71 -5.73
C LEU A 286 18.33 15.73 -6.62
N VAL A 287 18.77 16.87 -6.06
CA VAL A 287 19.49 17.92 -6.79
C VAL A 287 20.78 17.38 -7.40
N ILE A 288 21.57 16.60 -6.65
CA ILE A 288 22.79 15.96 -7.19
C ILE A 288 22.44 15.01 -8.33
N SER A 289 21.40 14.19 -8.18
CA SER A 289 20.98 13.24 -9.22
C SER A 289 20.54 13.94 -10.50
N VAL A 290 19.75 15.02 -10.40
CA VAL A 290 19.33 15.87 -11.53
C VAL A 290 20.54 16.58 -12.15
N PHE A 291 21.40 17.20 -11.34
CA PHE A 291 22.57 17.91 -11.82
C PHE A 291 23.51 17.01 -12.61
N ARG A 292 23.73 15.77 -12.14
CA ARG A 292 24.58 14.80 -12.85
C ARG A 292 23.98 14.35 -14.17
N LEU A 293 22.66 14.16 -14.25
CA LEU A 293 22.00 13.87 -15.52
C LEU A 293 22.29 14.94 -16.57
N VAL A 294 22.17 16.21 -16.18
CA VAL A 294 22.36 17.34 -17.08
C VAL A 294 23.84 17.50 -17.47
N ARG A 295 24.75 17.39 -16.50
CA ARG A 295 26.18 17.69 -16.71
C ARG A 295 26.99 16.54 -17.29
N GLN A 296 26.65 15.28 -17.02
CA GLN A 296 27.36 14.10 -17.55
C GLN A 296 26.77 13.58 -18.86
N SER A 297 26.18 14.45 -19.67
CA SER A 297 25.79 14.10 -21.03
C SER A 297 26.97 13.56 -21.86
N SER A 298 28.23 13.83 -21.48
CA SER A 298 29.45 13.38 -22.16
C SER A 298 30.19 12.16 -21.54
N GLU A 299 30.03 11.82 -20.25
CA GLU A 299 30.91 10.83 -19.56
C GLU A 299 30.27 9.47 -19.22
N ILE A 300 28.93 9.36 -19.20
CA ILE A 300 28.26 8.09 -18.89
C ILE A 300 28.34 7.19 -20.13
N LYS A 301 29.23 6.20 -20.08
CA LYS A 301 29.59 5.30 -21.20
C LYS A 301 28.44 4.40 -21.70
N THR A 302 27.29 4.30 -21.03
CA THR A 302 26.14 3.51 -21.50
C THR A 302 24.87 4.37 -21.62
N ARG A 303 24.27 4.37 -22.83
CA ARG A 303 23.04 5.12 -23.17
C ARG A 303 21.85 4.77 -22.25
N ASN A 304 21.80 3.54 -21.73
CA ASN A 304 20.70 3.02 -20.91
C ASN A 304 20.65 3.58 -19.47
N ASN A 305 21.78 3.89 -18.85
CA ASN A 305 21.81 4.46 -17.48
C ASN A 305 21.19 5.87 -17.41
N LYS A 306 21.23 6.65 -18.49
CA LYS A 306 20.57 7.96 -18.55
C LYS A 306 19.05 7.83 -18.65
N SER A 307 18.57 6.92 -19.51
CA SER A 307 17.13 6.66 -19.64
C SER A 307 16.53 6.15 -18.34
N PHE A 308 17.25 5.26 -17.64
CA PHE A 308 16.87 4.80 -16.30
C PHE A 308 16.58 6.00 -15.39
N LEU A 309 17.56 6.88 -15.14
CA LEU A 309 17.40 7.95 -14.17
C LEU A 309 16.34 9.00 -14.58
N TRP A 310 16.14 9.26 -15.89
CA TRP A 310 15.02 10.09 -16.37
C TRP A 310 13.65 9.47 -16.08
N ILE A 311 13.50 8.15 -16.28
CA ILE A 311 12.25 7.44 -15.96
C ILE A 311 11.89 7.67 -14.48
N TYR A 312 12.84 7.49 -13.55
CA TYR A 312 12.59 7.65 -12.11
C TYR A 312 12.33 9.10 -11.69
N ILE A 313 13.02 10.08 -12.29
CA ILE A 313 12.78 11.49 -11.96
C ILE A 313 11.40 11.95 -12.45
N ILE A 314 11.05 11.63 -13.70
CA ILE A 314 9.74 12.00 -14.26
C ILE A 314 8.62 11.28 -13.50
N SER A 315 8.79 9.99 -13.22
CA SER A 315 7.79 9.23 -12.45
C SER A 315 7.69 9.67 -11.00
N PHE A 316 8.78 10.10 -10.35
CA PHE A 316 8.72 10.70 -9.01
C PHE A 316 7.86 11.97 -9.00
N PHE A 317 8.06 12.89 -9.95
CA PHE A 317 7.24 14.11 -10.02
C PHE A 317 5.78 13.81 -10.39
N LEU A 318 5.55 12.82 -11.24
CA LEU A 318 4.20 12.35 -11.55
C LEU A 318 3.53 11.72 -10.32
N GLU A 319 4.22 10.90 -9.55
CA GLU A 319 3.70 10.31 -8.31
C GLU A 319 3.34 11.40 -7.30
N VAL A 320 4.22 12.40 -7.10
CA VAL A 320 3.93 13.57 -6.25
C VAL A 320 2.67 14.29 -6.71
N PHE A 321 2.51 14.50 -8.02
CA PHE A 321 1.31 15.11 -8.59
C PHE A 321 0.05 14.27 -8.33
N LEU A 322 0.10 12.96 -8.57
CA LEU A 322 -1.04 12.04 -8.39
C LEU A 322 -1.46 11.90 -6.93
N VAL A 323 -0.51 11.95 -5.98
CA VAL A 323 -0.77 11.87 -4.54
C VAL A 323 -1.37 13.16 -3.98
N ILE A 324 -1.00 14.31 -4.55
CA ILE A 324 -1.51 15.64 -4.17
C ILE A 324 -2.91 15.92 -4.74
N PHE A 325 -3.31 15.18 -5.78
CA PHE A 325 -4.54 15.42 -6.51
C PHE A 325 -5.82 15.17 -5.68
N PRO A 326 -5.93 14.10 -4.87
CA PRO A 326 -7.07 13.88 -3.98
C PRO A 326 -7.23 14.92 -2.87
N THR A 327 -8.41 14.98 -2.28
CA THR A 327 -8.76 15.93 -1.20
C THR A 327 -8.22 15.52 0.17
N ARG A 328 -7.99 14.23 0.37
CA ARG A 328 -7.38 13.67 1.59
C ARG A 328 -6.08 12.98 1.23
N MET A 329 -5.05 13.29 2.01
CA MET A 329 -3.78 12.57 1.98
C MET A 329 -3.62 11.79 3.27
N TYR A 330 -3.00 10.63 3.15
CA TYR A 330 -2.76 9.73 4.27
C TYR A 330 -1.26 9.42 4.37
N PRO A 331 -0.75 9.12 5.59
CA PRO A 331 0.65 8.76 5.78
C PRO A 331 1.10 7.61 4.89
N HIS A 332 0.26 6.57 4.71
CA HIS A 332 0.59 5.41 3.87
C HIS A 332 0.96 5.72 2.41
N TYR A 333 0.60 6.89 1.86
CA TYR A 333 1.03 7.31 0.51
C TYR A 333 2.57 7.46 0.41
N LEU A 334 3.25 7.67 1.54
CA LEU A 334 4.71 7.77 1.58
C LEU A 334 5.43 6.43 1.35
N ILE A 335 4.73 5.30 1.42
CA ILE A 335 5.30 3.97 1.19
C ILE A 335 5.91 3.88 -0.21
N VAL A 336 5.20 4.32 -1.26
CA VAL A 336 5.74 4.26 -2.64
C VAL A 336 6.89 5.26 -2.82
N PHE A 337 6.82 6.43 -2.19
CA PHE A 337 7.90 7.42 -2.21
C PHE A 337 9.20 6.90 -1.61
N SER A 338 9.13 6.01 -0.63
CA SER A 338 10.31 5.43 0.02
C SER A 338 11.27 4.79 -1.02
N ALA A 339 10.74 4.14 -2.05
CA ALA A 339 11.54 3.49 -3.08
C ALA A 339 12.23 4.47 -4.03
N TYR A 340 11.54 5.53 -4.45
CA TYR A 340 12.16 6.61 -5.23
C TYR A 340 13.31 7.26 -4.46
N VAL A 341 13.05 7.58 -3.20
CA VAL A 341 14.01 8.17 -2.28
C VAL A 341 15.23 7.25 -2.12
N ALA A 342 15.01 5.97 -1.88
CA ALA A 342 16.07 4.99 -1.75
C ALA A 342 16.95 4.90 -3.01
N LEU A 343 16.36 5.00 -4.21
CA LEU A 343 17.11 5.03 -5.48
C LEU A 343 17.94 6.30 -5.66
N PHE A 344 17.38 7.49 -5.36
CA PHE A 344 18.12 8.74 -5.45
C PHE A 344 19.29 8.80 -4.46
N ILE A 345 19.09 8.24 -3.26
CA ILE A 345 20.14 8.10 -2.26
C ILE A 345 21.20 7.09 -2.71
N THR A 346 20.80 5.94 -3.26
CA THR A 346 21.73 4.94 -3.83
C THR A 346 22.62 5.58 -4.90
N HIS A 347 22.02 6.30 -5.85
CA HIS A 347 22.73 6.94 -6.94
C HIS A 347 23.70 8.03 -6.43
N THR A 348 23.25 8.88 -5.50
CA THR A 348 24.07 9.93 -4.89
C THR A 348 25.20 9.35 -4.06
N ALA A 349 24.94 8.29 -3.29
CA ALA A 349 25.94 7.58 -2.53
C ALA A 349 27.00 6.99 -3.47
N ASP A 350 26.60 6.24 -4.51
CA ASP A 350 27.54 5.67 -5.48
C ASP A 350 28.45 6.73 -6.12
N TRP A 351 27.87 7.87 -6.48
CA TRP A 351 28.64 9.01 -6.99
C TRP A 351 29.66 9.55 -5.98
N THR A 352 29.22 9.78 -4.75
CA THR A 352 30.06 10.31 -3.68
C THR A 352 31.23 9.36 -3.44
N ILE A 353 30.95 8.06 -3.43
CA ILE A 353 31.95 7.01 -3.27
C ILE A 353 32.96 7.03 -4.43
N ASN A 354 32.50 7.15 -5.67
CA ASN A 354 33.37 7.29 -6.83
C ASN A 354 34.26 8.54 -6.77
N SER A 355 33.71 9.68 -6.35
CA SER A 355 34.41 10.96 -6.28
C SER A 355 35.48 10.97 -5.18
N LEU A 356 35.15 10.45 -3.99
CA LEU A 356 36.10 10.32 -2.89
C LEU A 356 37.23 9.34 -3.24
N HIS A 357 36.91 8.18 -3.84
CA HIS A 357 37.92 7.23 -4.28
C HIS A 357 38.94 7.85 -5.26
N LYS A 358 38.47 8.62 -6.25
CA LYS A 358 39.34 9.37 -7.17
C LYS A 358 40.23 10.38 -6.45
N LYS A 359 39.67 11.13 -5.48
CA LYS A 359 40.39 12.18 -4.75
C LYS A 359 41.46 11.62 -3.81
N PHE A 360 41.16 10.54 -3.09
CA PHE A 360 42.09 9.95 -2.11
C PHE A 360 43.13 9.00 -2.72
N ARG A 361 43.08 8.72 -4.02
CA ARG A 361 44.00 7.78 -4.72
C ARG A 361 44.22 6.48 -3.96
N SER A 362 43.20 5.98 -3.24
CA SER A 362 43.32 4.74 -2.49
C SER A 362 43.63 3.62 -3.48
N ARG A 363 44.72 2.87 -3.26
CA ARG A 363 45.13 1.80 -4.17
C ARG A 363 44.13 0.65 -4.25
N ASN A 364 43.16 0.56 -3.32
CA ASN A 364 42.22 -0.54 -3.25
C ASN A 364 40.76 -0.08 -3.05
N ILE A 365 39.97 -0.15 -4.14
CA ILE A 365 38.55 0.21 -4.14
C ILE A 365 37.69 -0.69 -3.25
N GLN A 366 38.13 -1.93 -2.98
CA GLN A 366 37.44 -2.88 -2.11
C GLN A 366 37.55 -2.46 -0.64
N GLN A 367 38.72 -2.00 -0.20
CA GLN A 367 38.90 -1.42 1.14
C GLN A 367 38.05 -0.16 1.32
N PHE A 368 37.94 0.67 0.30
CA PHE A 368 37.06 1.84 0.35
C PHE A 368 35.58 1.46 0.45
N GLN A 369 35.11 0.45 -0.29
CA GLN A 369 33.74 -0.07 -0.15
C GLN A 369 33.47 -0.63 1.25
N LEU A 370 34.43 -1.32 1.86
CA LEU A 370 34.34 -1.79 3.25
C LEU A 370 34.14 -0.64 4.25
N HIS A 371 34.82 0.50 4.04
CA HIS A 371 34.62 1.69 4.87
C HIS A 371 33.22 2.32 4.73
N LEU A 372 32.48 2.01 3.66
CA LEU A 372 31.12 2.50 3.41
C LEU A 372 30.03 1.49 3.81
N LEU A 373 30.38 0.21 3.97
CA LEU A 373 29.50 -0.77 4.60
C LEU A 373 29.17 -0.35 6.02
N LEU A 374 30.14 0.20 6.77
CA LEU A 374 29.93 0.63 8.15
C LEU A 374 28.85 1.73 8.27
N PRO A 375 28.91 2.87 7.56
CA PRO A 375 27.81 3.84 7.52
C PRO A 375 26.47 3.23 7.11
N GLY A 376 26.44 2.38 6.08
CA GLY A 376 25.23 1.69 5.64
C GLY A 376 24.64 0.79 6.74
N MET A 377 25.48 0.02 7.43
CA MET A 377 25.10 -0.83 8.56
C MET A 377 24.61 0.01 9.75
N LEU A 378 25.25 1.14 10.05
CA LEU A 378 24.82 2.01 11.15
C LEU A 378 23.43 2.62 10.88
N VAL A 379 23.18 3.08 9.65
CA VAL A 379 21.85 3.57 9.25
C VAL A 379 20.84 2.44 9.29
N LEU A 380 21.21 1.24 8.83
CA LEU A 380 20.32 0.08 8.84
C LEU A 380 19.97 -0.34 10.28
N LEU A 381 20.96 -0.43 11.17
CA LEU A 381 20.75 -0.74 12.59
C LEU A 381 19.83 0.29 13.24
N TRP A 382 20.04 1.58 12.93
CA TRP A 382 19.16 2.65 13.42
C TRP A 382 17.74 2.52 12.89
N ALA A 383 17.57 2.24 11.60
CA ALA A 383 16.27 2.05 10.97
C ALA A 383 15.51 0.84 11.53
N LEU A 384 16.23 -0.19 12.00
CA LEU A 384 15.64 -1.40 12.60
C LEU A 384 15.29 -1.24 14.10
N ILE A 385 15.60 -0.11 14.75
CA ILE A 385 15.34 0.07 16.19
C ILE A 385 13.87 -0.18 16.58
N PRO A 386 12.85 0.36 15.88
CA PRO A 386 11.45 0.09 16.23
C PRO A 386 11.11 -1.38 16.12
N SER A 387 11.49 -2.03 15.02
CA SER A 387 11.21 -3.44 14.83
C SER A 387 11.88 -4.31 15.90
N LEU A 388 13.11 -3.97 16.33
CA LEU A 388 13.78 -4.62 17.46
C LEU A 388 13.02 -4.40 18.78
N LYS A 389 12.45 -3.21 19.01
CA LYS A 389 11.57 -2.96 20.16
C LYS A 389 10.29 -3.78 20.07
N SER A 390 9.70 -3.92 18.88
CA SER A 390 8.49 -4.71 18.64
C SER A 390 8.74 -6.20 18.87
N ILE A 391 9.91 -6.73 18.49
CA ILE A 391 10.36 -8.08 18.86
C ILE A 391 10.46 -8.22 20.39
N ASN A 392 11.14 -7.29 21.05
CA ASN A 392 11.29 -7.33 22.51
C ASN A 392 9.93 -7.27 23.23
N ALA A 393 9.04 -6.38 22.80
CA ALA A 393 7.68 -6.26 23.34
C ALA A 393 6.88 -7.56 23.15
N THR A 394 7.03 -8.21 21.99
CA THR A 394 6.40 -9.50 21.71
C THR A 394 6.92 -10.59 22.66
N ILE A 395 8.25 -10.72 22.80
CA ILE A 395 8.86 -11.71 23.70
C ILE A 395 8.45 -11.47 25.15
N THR A 396 8.56 -10.24 25.64
CA THR A 396 8.18 -9.88 27.01
C THR A 396 6.69 -10.11 27.25
N GLY A 397 5.83 -9.77 26.30
CA GLY A 397 4.39 -9.98 26.41
C GLY A 397 4.01 -11.46 26.47
N LEU A 398 4.65 -12.31 25.66
CA LEU A 398 4.45 -13.76 25.70
C LEU A 398 4.93 -14.36 27.03
N GLN A 399 6.09 -13.94 27.52
CA GLN A 399 6.63 -14.40 28.81
C GLN A 399 5.76 -13.97 30.00
N ALA A 400 5.17 -12.78 29.93
CA ALA A 400 4.27 -12.26 30.95
C ALA A 400 2.82 -12.80 30.82
N GLY A 401 2.50 -13.54 29.75
CA GLY A 401 1.15 -14.03 29.45
C GLY A 401 0.16 -12.94 29.02
N THR A 402 0.62 -11.70 28.76
CA THR A 402 -0.22 -10.59 28.30
C THR A 402 -0.48 -10.62 26.79
N LEU A 403 0.36 -11.34 26.04
CA LEU A 403 0.13 -11.74 24.64
C LEU A 403 0.04 -13.27 24.59
N GLN A 404 -0.77 -13.81 23.67
CA GLN A 404 -0.92 -15.26 23.47
C GLN A 404 -0.99 -15.59 21.98
N ILE A 405 -0.64 -16.85 21.68
CA ILE A 405 -0.81 -17.46 20.37
C ILE A 405 -1.66 -18.72 20.59
N PRO A 406 -2.90 -18.79 20.07
CA PRO A 406 -3.57 -17.78 19.24
C PRO A 406 -3.95 -16.51 20.03
N HIS A 407 -4.23 -15.43 19.28
CA HIS A 407 -4.66 -14.13 19.81
C HIS A 407 -5.85 -14.24 20.77
N ILE A 408 -5.84 -13.42 21.83
CA ILE A 408 -6.95 -13.30 22.79
C ILE A 408 -7.96 -12.30 22.23
N PRO A 409 -9.23 -12.68 21.96
CA PRO A 409 -10.19 -11.75 21.38
C PRO A 409 -10.34 -10.47 22.21
N THR A 410 -10.34 -9.31 21.55
CA THR A 410 -10.52 -8.01 22.20
C THR A 410 -11.92 -7.86 22.78
N ALA A 411 -12.16 -6.80 23.55
CA ALA A 411 -13.48 -6.51 24.10
C ALA A 411 -14.56 -6.41 23.00
N GLU A 412 -14.23 -5.81 21.86
CA GLU A 412 -15.09 -5.72 20.67
C GLU A 412 -15.43 -7.10 20.11
N GLU A 413 -14.43 -7.96 19.95
CA GLU A 413 -14.63 -9.33 19.48
C GLU A 413 -15.51 -10.10 20.48
N GLN A 414 -15.21 -10.01 21.78
CA GLN A 414 -15.97 -10.69 22.83
C GLN A 414 -17.44 -10.25 22.88
N ILE A 415 -17.74 -8.96 22.69
CA ILE A 415 -19.12 -8.46 22.60
C ILE A 415 -19.88 -9.18 21.48
N ILE A 416 -19.27 -9.31 20.31
CA ILE A 416 -19.89 -10.02 19.18
C ILE A 416 -19.99 -11.52 19.46
N LEU A 417 -18.90 -12.14 19.90
CA LEU A 417 -18.82 -13.59 20.12
C LEU A 417 -19.81 -14.09 21.17
N SER A 418 -20.00 -13.33 22.25
CA SER A 418 -20.91 -13.69 23.36
C SER A 418 -22.39 -13.44 23.06
N ASN A 419 -22.71 -12.62 22.05
CA ASN A 419 -24.08 -12.22 21.72
C ASN A 419 -24.52 -12.63 20.30
N SER A 420 -23.76 -13.49 19.61
CA SER A 420 -24.11 -14.00 18.27
C SER A 420 -23.61 -15.43 18.04
N ALA A 421 -24.41 -16.24 17.35
CA ALA A 421 -24.00 -17.53 16.81
C ALA A 421 -23.15 -17.35 15.53
N PRO A 422 -22.36 -18.35 15.11
CA PRO A 422 -21.57 -18.27 13.88
C PRO A 422 -22.38 -18.06 12.59
N THR A 423 -23.67 -18.45 12.59
CA THR A 423 -24.60 -18.28 11.46
C THR A 423 -25.28 -16.90 11.45
N ASP A 424 -25.19 -16.16 12.56
CA ASP A 424 -25.83 -14.86 12.68
C ASP A 424 -25.08 -13.81 11.87
N THR A 425 -25.82 -12.85 11.33
CA THR A 425 -25.26 -11.66 10.70
C THR A 425 -25.09 -10.54 11.72
N VAL A 426 -24.07 -9.71 11.51
CA VAL A 426 -23.75 -8.55 12.34
C VAL A 426 -23.47 -7.36 11.43
N GLN A 427 -24.27 -6.29 11.57
CA GLN A 427 -24.01 -5.04 10.89
C GLN A 427 -23.26 -4.09 11.82
N ILE A 428 -22.06 -3.70 11.42
CA ILE A 428 -21.29 -2.65 12.10
C ILE A 428 -21.37 -1.38 11.26
N TRP A 429 -22.10 -0.40 11.76
CA TRP A 429 -22.22 0.92 11.16
C TRP A 429 -20.88 1.68 11.24
N GLN A 430 -20.57 2.47 10.21
CA GLN A 430 -19.32 3.28 10.05
C GLN A 430 -18.05 2.53 9.64
N GLY A 431 -18.15 1.27 9.18
CA GLY A 431 -17.07 0.63 8.42
C GLY A 431 -15.96 -0.04 9.23
N GLU A 432 -16.27 -0.48 10.45
CA GLU A 432 -15.38 -1.28 11.32
C GLU A 432 -15.43 -2.79 10.98
N THR A 433 -15.44 -3.11 9.68
CA THR A 433 -15.62 -4.46 9.11
C THR A 433 -14.53 -5.45 9.55
N ARG A 434 -13.41 -4.97 10.09
CA ARG A 434 -12.38 -5.81 10.72
C ARG A 434 -12.95 -6.75 11.79
N PHE A 435 -13.97 -6.34 12.55
CA PHE A 435 -14.55 -7.21 13.57
C PHE A 435 -15.51 -8.24 12.99
N ASN A 436 -16.15 -7.97 11.84
CA ASN A 436 -16.82 -9.01 11.06
C ASN A 436 -15.83 -10.09 10.61
N PHE A 437 -14.67 -9.67 10.08
CA PHE A 437 -13.61 -10.59 9.66
C PHE A 437 -13.08 -11.46 10.82
N LEU A 438 -12.63 -10.82 11.90
CA LEU A 438 -12.01 -11.49 13.05
C LEU A 438 -12.97 -12.47 13.74
N THR A 439 -14.25 -12.10 13.84
CA THR A 439 -15.26 -12.98 14.45
C THR A 439 -15.90 -13.93 13.44
N GLY A 440 -15.64 -13.79 12.14
CA GLY A 440 -16.28 -14.59 11.09
C GLY A 440 -17.79 -14.32 10.91
N ARG A 441 -18.32 -13.23 11.46
CA ARG A 441 -19.75 -12.85 11.31
C ARG A 441 -19.95 -12.08 10.03
N LYS A 442 -20.90 -12.52 9.19
CA LYS A 442 -21.20 -11.83 7.93
C LYS A 442 -22.00 -10.54 8.18
N SER A 443 -21.80 -9.52 7.35
CA SER A 443 -22.73 -8.41 7.24
C SER A 443 -24.01 -8.88 6.55
N PRO A 444 -25.19 -8.39 6.96
CA PRO A 444 -26.46 -8.72 6.32
C PRO A 444 -26.61 -8.12 4.91
N THR A 445 -25.76 -7.16 4.53
CA THR A 445 -25.82 -6.47 3.24
C THR A 445 -24.44 -6.43 2.59
N ALA A 446 -24.37 -6.06 1.31
CA ALA A 446 -23.09 -5.77 0.67
C ALA A 446 -22.37 -4.58 1.33
N TYR A 447 -23.09 -3.67 1.97
CA TYR A 447 -22.57 -2.43 2.56
C TYR A 447 -21.98 -2.66 3.96
N SER A 448 -21.05 -3.61 4.05
CA SER A 448 -20.23 -3.86 5.23
C SER A 448 -19.31 -2.67 5.56
N TYR A 449 -18.93 -1.90 4.54
CA TYR A 449 -18.24 -0.63 4.62
C TYR A 449 -19.14 0.49 4.09
N VAL A 450 -19.88 1.15 4.98
CA VAL A 450 -21.03 2.01 4.63
C VAL A 450 -20.70 3.33 3.92
N PHE A 451 -19.45 3.58 3.50
CA PHE A 451 -18.99 4.86 2.93
C PHE A 451 -19.82 5.40 1.77
N SER A 452 -20.37 4.53 0.91
CA SER A 452 -21.28 4.92 -0.16
C SER A 452 -22.58 5.55 0.34
N LEU A 453 -23.13 5.06 1.46
CA LEU A 453 -24.45 5.44 1.96
C LEU A 453 -24.46 6.85 2.55
N TRP A 454 -23.35 7.29 3.15
CA TRP A 454 -23.24 8.62 3.79
C TRP A 454 -22.39 9.63 2.99
N SER A 455 -21.85 9.22 1.85
CA SER A 455 -21.18 10.15 0.92
C SER A 455 -22.22 10.99 0.18
N CYS A 456 -22.71 12.06 0.83
CA CYS A 456 -23.71 12.97 0.26
C CYS A 456 -23.31 13.44 -1.16
N GLY A 457 -24.20 13.29 -2.14
CA GLY A 457 -23.96 13.53 -3.57
C GLY A 457 -23.52 12.30 -4.37
N TYR A 458 -23.14 11.20 -3.71
CA TYR A 458 -23.00 9.87 -4.31
C TYR A 458 -24.13 8.94 -3.87
N ALA A 459 -24.53 9.03 -2.59
CA ALA A 459 -25.69 8.31 -2.08
C ALA A 459 -26.95 8.70 -2.88
N THR A 460 -27.69 7.69 -3.34
CA THR A 460 -28.96 7.86 -4.07
C THR A 460 -30.08 7.12 -3.36
N PRO A 461 -31.35 7.50 -3.58
CA PRO A 461 -32.50 6.74 -3.10
C PRO A 461 -32.40 5.25 -3.43
N ALA A 462 -32.10 4.92 -4.69
CA ALA A 462 -31.99 3.52 -5.13
C ALA A 462 -30.91 2.71 -4.37
N LEU A 463 -29.76 3.33 -4.08
CA LEU A 463 -28.67 2.68 -3.33
C LEU A 463 -29.10 2.43 -1.87
N TRP A 464 -29.79 3.40 -1.28
CA TRP A 464 -30.36 3.24 0.06
C TRP A 464 -31.52 2.25 0.12
N ASP A 465 -32.38 2.22 -0.90
CA ASP A 465 -33.49 1.28 -1.00
C ASP A 465 -32.97 -0.16 -1.13
N GLU A 466 -31.88 -0.38 -1.90
CA GLU A 466 -31.16 -1.66 -1.96
C GLU A 466 -30.65 -2.08 -0.56
N PHE A 467 -29.94 -1.18 0.12
CA PHE A 467 -29.46 -1.44 1.49
C PHE A 467 -30.59 -1.75 2.46
N LEU A 468 -31.65 -0.95 2.47
CA LEU A 468 -32.80 -1.12 3.35
C LEU A 468 -33.53 -2.43 3.09
N ASN A 469 -33.71 -2.80 1.83
CA ASN A 469 -34.34 -4.06 1.44
C ASN A 469 -33.51 -5.25 1.95
N ASP A 470 -32.21 -5.27 1.67
CA ASP A 470 -31.32 -6.35 2.11
C ASP A 470 -31.25 -6.45 3.65
N PHE A 471 -31.17 -5.30 4.33
CA PHE A 471 -31.13 -5.23 5.79
C PHE A 471 -32.43 -5.72 6.41
N SER A 472 -33.58 -5.37 5.83
CA SER A 472 -34.91 -5.77 6.33
C SER A 472 -35.20 -7.25 6.10
N LEU A 473 -34.74 -7.81 4.97
CA LEU A 473 -34.86 -9.23 4.66
C LEU A 473 -33.93 -10.10 5.53
N ASN A 474 -32.78 -9.57 5.91
CA ASN A 474 -31.74 -10.30 6.65
C ASN A 474 -31.38 -9.57 7.96
N LEU A 475 -32.37 -9.27 8.79
CA LEU A 475 -32.15 -8.52 10.05
C LEU A 475 -30.97 -9.11 10.85
N PRO A 476 -29.89 -8.34 11.06
CA PRO A 476 -28.75 -8.84 11.80
C PRO A 476 -29.08 -9.10 13.26
N LYS A 477 -28.42 -10.11 13.86
CA LYS A 477 -28.56 -10.35 15.29
C LYS A 477 -28.07 -9.15 16.10
N LEU A 478 -26.99 -8.55 15.65
CA LEU A 478 -26.37 -7.37 16.24
C LEU A 478 -26.30 -6.23 15.23
N PHE A 479 -26.79 -5.07 15.65
CA PHE A 479 -26.48 -3.79 15.01
C PHE A 479 -25.57 -2.99 15.94
N ILE A 480 -24.41 -2.58 15.44
CA ILE A 480 -23.37 -1.93 16.25
C ILE A 480 -23.03 -0.59 15.62
N VAL A 481 -23.01 0.48 16.41
CA VAL A 481 -22.55 1.80 15.99
C VAL A 481 -21.13 2.02 16.51
N ALA A 482 -20.18 2.27 15.62
CA ALA A 482 -18.82 2.60 16.03
C ALA A 482 -18.68 4.04 16.53
N VAL A 483 -17.71 4.28 17.42
CA VAL A 483 -17.43 5.60 18.05
C VAL A 483 -17.02 6.65 17.03
N GLU A 484 -16.20 6.26 16.05
CA GLU A 484 -15.79 7.17 14.99
C GLU A 484 -17.02 7.52 14.15
N HIS A 485 -17.36 8.81 14.11
CA HIS A 485 -18.58 9.35 13.50
C HIS A 485 -19.90 9.07 14.25
N LYS A 486 -19.85 8.90 15.57
CA LYS A 486 -21.07 8.85 16.41
C LYS A 486 -22.05 10.00 16.13
N ASP A 487 -21.52 11.17 15.81
CA ASP A 487 -22.30 12.38 15.54
C ASP A 487 -23.11 12.28 14.23
N GLN A 488 -22.99 11.19 13.46
CA GLN A 488 -23.66 10.97 12.19
C GLN A 488 -24.71 9.86 12.23
N TYR A 489 -24.86 9.15 13.36
CA TYR A 489 -25.94 8.18 13.54
C TYR A 489 -27.19 8.87 14.09
N GLY A 490 -28.36 8.56 13.55
CA GLY A 490 -29.63 9.14 13.98
C GLY A 490 -29.89 10.57 13.50
N ILE A 491 -29.03 11.09 12.60
CA ILE A 491 -29.24 12.38 11.93
C ILE A 491 -29.08 12.26 10.42
N VAL A 492 -29.68 13.20 9.68
CA VAL A 492 -29.44 13.38 8.24
C VAL A 492 -28.40 14.50 8.07
N PRO A 493 -27.18 14.20 7.55
CA PRO A 493 -26.17 15.21 7.33
C PRO A 493 -26.58 16.24 6.28
N GLU A 494 -26.07 17.46 6.40
CA GLU A 494 -26.23 18.50 5.38
C GLU A 494 -25.71 18.01 4.01
N GLY A 495 -26.51 18.20 2.96
CA GLY A 495 -26.25 17.72 1.61
C GLY A 495 -26.77 16.31 1.31
N CYS A 496 -27.30 15.59 2.29
CA CYS A 496 -27.93 14.27 2.13
C CYS A 496 -29.47 14.33 2.10
N GLU A 497 -30.07 15.49 1.83
CA GLU A 497 -31.53 15.69 1.84
C GLU A 497 -32.25 14.77 0.85
N ALA A 498 -31.61 14.46 -0.28
CA ALA A 498 -32.15 13.58 -1.31
C ALA A 498 -32.35 12.11 -0.86
N VAL A 499 -31.74 11.71 0.26
CA VAL A 499 -31.86 10.35 0.84
C VAL A 499 -32.37 10.38 2.29
N ALA A 500 -32.90 11.53 2.73
CA ALA A 500 -33.33 11.75 4.11
C ALA A 500 -34.42 10.76 4.53
N ASP A 501 -35.39 10.49 3.64
CA ASP A 501 -36.50 9.59 3.91
C ASP A 501 -36.01 8.16 4.18
N GLN A 502 -35.07 7.66 3.38
CA GLN A 502 -34.47 6.34 3.59
C GLN A 502 -33.64 6.27 4.87
N MET A 503 -32.85 7.30 5.18
CA MET A 503 -32.09 7.36 6.43
C MET A 503 -33.03 7.32 7.65
N ASN A 504 -34.10 8.12 7.62
CA ASN A 504 -35.10 8.13 8.68
C ASN A 504 -35.83 6.79 8.80
N ALA A 505 -36.17 6.15 7.68
CA ALA A 505 -36.76 4.81 7.68
C ALA A 505 -35.82 3.77 8.30
N PHE A 506 -34.52 3.82 7.99
CA PHE A 506 -33.51 2.95 8.60
C PHE A 506 -33.44 3.14 10.11
N TYR A 507 -33.36 4.39 10.57
CA TYR A 507 -33.30 4.68 12.01
C TYR A 507 -34.57 4.24 12.73
N GLY A 508 -35.74 4.45 12.13
CA GLY A 508 -37.02 3.95 12.63
C GLY A 508 -37.04 2.43 12.75
N LEU A 509 -36.53 1.71 11.74
CA LEU A 509 -36.41 0.25 11.77
C LEU A 509 -35.54 -0.24 12.93
N ILE A 510 -34.40 0.41 13.18
CA ILE A 510 -33.53 0.06 14.31
C ILE A 510 -34.26 0.28 15.64
N GLN A 511 -34.94 1.42 15.81
CA GLN A 511 -35.70 1.75 17.02
C GLN A 511 -36.87 0.77 17.26
N GLU A 512 -37.52 0.30 16.19
CA GLU A 512 -38.64 -0.64 16.29
C GLU A 512 -38.18 -2.06 16.63
N LYS A 513 -37.13 -2.55 15.96
CA LYS A 513 -36.77 -3.99 15.99
C LYS A 513 -35.69 -4.36 17.00
N TYR A 514 -34.94 -3.39 17.54
CA TYR A 514 -33.78 -3.69 18.37
C TYR A 514 -33.85 -3.08 19.77
N LEU A 515 -33.19 -3.73 20.72
CA LEU A 515 -32.99 -3.25 22.08
C LEU A 515 -31.55 -2.79 22.28
N LEU A 516 -31.37 -1.60 22.84
CA LEU A 516 -30.07 -1.11 23.26
C LEU A 516 -29.61 -1.87 24.52
N THR A 517 -28.43 -2.47 24.46
CA THR A 517 -27.92 -3.41 25.49
C THR A 517 -27.11 -2.76 26.61
N GLY A 518 -26.67 -1.51 26.43
CA GLY A 518 -25.69 -0.85 27.29
C GLY A 518 -24.25 -1.33 27.13
N LEU A 519 -23.99 -2.32 26.26
CA LEU A 519 -22.63 -2.75 25.94
C LEU A 519 -21.91 -1.67 25.11
N GLN A 520 -20.68 -1.35 25.52
CA GLN A 520 -19.82 -0.35 24.89
C GLN A 520 -18.36 -0.78 24.96
N SER A 521 -17.52 -0.22 24.09
CA SER A 521 -16.08 -0.41 24.12
C SER A 521 -15.35 0.85 23.66
N LYS A 522 -14.04 0.78 23.45
CA LYS A 522 -13.28 1.90 22.87
C LYS A 522 -13.66 2.18 21.42
N VAL A 523 -14.18 1.17 20.71
CA VAL A 523 -14.56 1.27 19.29
C VAL A 523 -16.07 1.22 19.11
N PHE A 524 -16.83 0.57 19.99
CA PHE A 524 -18.29 0.47 19.90
C PHE A 524 -18.98 1.47 20.83
N GLU A 525 -19.68 2.43 20.24
CA GLU A 525 -20.45 3.46 20.95
C GLU A 525 -21.77 2.88 21.47
N SER A 526 -22.45 2.08 20.66
CA SER A 526 -23.71 1.45 21.05
C SER A 526 -23.91 0.11 20.35
N VAL A 527 -24.47 -0.84 21.10
CA VAL A 527 -24.74 -2.20 20.63
C VAL A 527 -26.22 -2.50 20.83
N TYR A 528 -26.87 -2.83 19.73
CA TYR A 528 -28.29 -3.14 19.64
C TYR A 528 -28.46 -4.63 19.33
N ILE A 529 -29.34 -5.31 20.06
CA ILE A 529 -29.68 -6.72 19.85
C ILE A 529 -31.10 -6.82 19.28
N LEU A 530 -31.27 -7.65 18.26
CA LEU A 530 -32.57 -7.96 17.66
C LEU A 530 -33.51 -8.60 18.70
N GLN A 531 -34.72 -8.07 18.80
CA GLN A 531 -35.79 -8.51 19.71
C GLN A 531 -36.26 -9.94 19.47
#